data_AF-A0A8T4W865-F1
#
_entry.id   AF-A0A8T4W865-F1
#
_cell.length_a   1.000
_cell.length_b   1.000
_cell.length_c   1.000
_cell.angle_alpha   90.00
_cell.angle_beta   90.00
_cell.angle_gamma   90.00
#
_symmetry.space_group_name_H-M   'P 1'
#
loop_
_entity.id
_entity.type
_entity.pdbx_description
1 polymer ?
#
loop_
_entity_poly.entity_id
_entity_poly.type
_entity_poly.pdbx_seq_one_letter_code
_entity_poly.pdbx_strand_id
1 'polypeptide(L)' 'MRDMLKHGRKFERMGPKKSGVFVRKIPRSKDEPVHLALEINPLDEDRYPTKKIGVIIRNQSELDSSEQHSQRRTWTKYYR' A
#
# COMPACT_ATOMS: atom_id res chain seq x y z
N MET A 1 -3.36 -12.90 -9.55
CA MET A 1 -2.50 -11.70 -9.68
C MET A 1 -2.19 -11.33 -11.13
N ARG A 2 -1.61 -12.23 -11.95
CA ARG A 2 -1.33 -11.95 -13.38
C ARG A 2 -2.58 -11.52 -14.16
N ASP A 3 -3.72 -12.16 -13.90
CA ASP A 3 -5.00 -11.80 -14.49
C ASP A 3 -5.46 -10.39 -14.16
N MET A 4 -5.33 -9.98 -12.90
CA MET A 4 -5.65 -8.61 -12.49
C MET A 4 -4.77 -7.59 -13.21
N LEU A 5 -3.47 -7.86 -13.34
CA LEU A 5 -2.56 -6.98 -14.07
C LEU A 5 -2.98 -6.81 -15.54
N LYS A 6 -3.38 -7.91 -16.20
CA LYS A 6 -3.80 -7.90 -17.61
C LYS A 6 -5.19 -7.30 -17.81
N HIS A 7 -6.18 -7.83 -17.11
CA HIS A 7 -7.61 -7.60 -17.38
C HIS A 7 -8.31 -6.69 -16.35
N GLY A 8 -7.68 -6.40 -15.23
CA GLY A 8 -8.27 -5.55 -14.19
C GLY A 8 -8.53 -4.12 -14.67
N ARG A 9 -9.53 -3.47 -14.08
CA ARG A 9 -9.88 -2.07 -14.35
C ARG A 9 -8.79 -1.13 -13.84
N LYS A 10 -8.74 0.08 -14.39
CA LYS A 10 -7.83 1.12 -13.92
C LYS A 10 -8.11 1.38 -12.42
N PHE A 11 -7.05 1.32 -11.61
CA PHE A 11 -7.12 1.48 -10.15
C PHE A 11 -7.99 0.45 -9.43
N GLU A 12 -8.24 -0.70 -10.05
CA GLU A 12 -8.94 -1.78 -9.39
C GLU A 12 -8.15 -2.26 -8.16
N ARG A 13 -8.89 -2.50 -7.08
CA ARG A 13 -8.39 -2.90 -5.78
C ARG A 13 -8.94 -4.29 -5.43
N MET A 14 -8.04 -5.20 -5.09
CA MET A 14 -8.35 -6.58 -4.71
C MET A 14 -7.72 -6.90 -3.35
N GLY A 15 -8.48 -7.51 -2.45
CA GLY A 15 -7.98 -7.93 -1.15
C GLY A 15 -9.08 -8.05 -0.10
N PRO A 16 -8.82 -8.77 1.00
CA PRO A 16 -9.79 -8.92 2.07
C PRO A 16 -10.00 -7.58 2.76
N LYS A 17 -11.26 -7.10 2.84
CA LYS A 17 -11.57 -5.80 3.46
C LYS A 17 -10.98 -5.69 4.87
N LYS A 18 -11.08 -6.73 5.69
CA LYS A 18 -10.64 -6.70 7.11
C LYS A 18 -9.13 -6.66 7.35
N SER A 19 -8.27 -6.83 6.34
CA SER A 19 -6.81 -6.81 6.56
C SER A 19 -6.21 -5.41 6.49
N GLY A 20 -6.89 -4.45 5.87
CA GLY A 20 -6.29 -3.15 5.57
C GLY A 20 -5.27 -3.19 4.43
N VAL A 21 -4.96 -4.36 3.87
CA VAL A 21 -3.95 -4.57 2.82
C VAL A 21 -4.61 -5.00 1.52
N PHE A 22 -4.32 -4.27 0.44
CA PHE A 22 -4.93 -4.49 -0.85
C PHE A 22 -3.89 -4.46 -1.96
N VAL A 23 -4.13 -5.24 -3.00
CA VAL A 23 -3.37 -5.14 -4.24
C VAL A 23 -4.15 -4.22 -5.19
N ARG A 24 -3.47 -3.22 -5.72
CA ARG A 24 -4.04 -2.22 -6.63
C ARG A 24 -3.37 -2.29 -7.99
N LYS A 25 -4.17 -2.31 -9.06
CA LYS A 25 -3.65 -2.14 -10.42
C LYS A 25 -3.34 -0.67 -10.67
N ILE A 26 -2.09 -0.35 -10.96
CA ILE A 26 -1.68 0.97 -11.40
C ILE A 26 -1.58 0.95 -12.93
N PRO A 27 -2.37 1.76 -13.65
CA PRO A 27 -2.30 1.83 -15.10
C PRO A 27 -0.97 2.45 -15.53
N ARG A 28 -0.57 2.17 -16.78
CA ARG A 28 0.60 2.80 -17.40
C ARG A 28 0.49 4.33 -17.31
N SER A 29 1.59 4.97 -16.91
CA SER A 29 1.79 6.42 -16.95
C SER A 29 2.83 6.77 -18.02
N LYS A 30 3.21 8.05 -18.12
CA LYS A 30 4.25 8.51 -19.06
C LYS A 30 5.59 7.83 -18.76
N ASP A 31 5.92 7.72 -17.48
CA ASP A 31 7.26 7.32 -16.99
C ASP A 31 7.28 5.89 -16.43
N GLU A 32 6.13 5.25 -16.26
CA GLU A 32 6.02 3.95 -15.60
C GLU A 32 5.07 2.97 -16.34
N PRO A 33 5.48 1.71 -16.57
CA PRO A 33 4.61 0.70 -17.15
C PRO A 33 3.47 0.31 -16.19
N VAL A 34 2.50 -0.45 -16.71
CA VAL A 34 1.45 -1.04 -15.88
C VAL A 34 2.07 -1.96 -14.82
N HIS A 35 1.67 -1.80 -13.57
CA HIS A 35 2.21 -2.60 -12.46
C HIS A 35 1.16 -2.78 -11.35
N LEU A 36 1.51 -3.61 -10.37
CA LEU A 36 0.70 -3.80 -9.15
C LEU A 36 1.40 -3.09 -7.99
N ALA A 37 0.61 -2.46 -7.13
CA ALA A 37 1.09 -1.87 -5.90
C ALA A 37 0.33 -2.43 -4.69
N LEU A 38 0.95 -2.41 -3.53
CA LEU A 38 0.30 -2.70 -2.25
C LEU A 38 -0.23 -1.39 -1.65
N GLU A 39 -1.52 -1.35 -1.37
CA GLU A 39 -2.18 -0.26 -0.65
C GLU A 39 -2.48 -0.72 0.78
N ILE A 40 -1.94 -0.01 1.77
CA ILE A 40 -2.10 -0.30 3.19
C ILE A 40 -2.87 0.85 3.84
N ASN A 41 -4.12 0.60 4.20
CA ASN A 41 -4.97 1.52 4.95
C ASN A 41 -4.87 1.22 6.45
N PRO A 42 -4.79 2.25 7.31
CA PRO A 42 -4.94 2.04 8.74
C PRO A 42 -6.34 1.50 9.04
N LEU A 43 -6.41 0.63 10.05
CA LEU A 43 -7.64 0.04 10.53
C LEU A 43 -8.30 0.94 11.60
N ASP A 44 -9.62 0.91 11.66
CA ASP A 44 -10.39 1.41 12.80
C ASP A 44 -10.46 0.37 13.93
N GLU A 45 -11.18 0.69 15.00
CA GLU A 45 -11.36 -0.15 16.18
C GLU A 45 -12.03 -1.50 15.85
N ASP A 46 -12.86 -1.52 14.80
CA ASP A 46 -13.58 -2.70 14.32
C ASP A 46 -12.76 -3.53 13.30
N ARG A 47 -11.49 -3.17 13.08
CA ARG A 47 -10.57 -3.78 12.10
C ARG A 47 -11.02 -3.59 10.65
N TYR A 48 -11.76 -2.54 10.35
CA TYR A 48 -12.05 -2.13 8.99
C TYR A 48 -11.07 -1.04 8.51
N PRO A 49 -10.66 -1.08 7.25
CA PRO A 49 -9.80 -0.07 6.66
C PRO A 49 -10.56 1.25 6.66
N THR A 50 -9.93 2.26 7.25
CA THR A 50 -10.46 3.61 7.23
C THR A 50 -10.54 4.16 5.80
N LYS A 51 -11.34 5.22 5.63
CA LYS A 51 -11.45 5.96 4.36
C LYS A 51 -10.22 6.82 4.04
N LYS A 52 -9.21 6.84 4.92
CA LYS A 52 -7.96 7.58 4.71
C LYS A 52 -7.19 6.97 3.54
N ILE A 53 -6.49 7.82 2.79
CA ILE A 53 -5.58 7.35 1.73
C ILE A 53 -4.47 6.54 2.42
N GLY A 54 -4.38 5.25 2.07
CA GLY A 54 -3.34 4.37 2.57
C GLY A 54 -1.98 4.67 1.98
N VAL A 55 -0.96 4.05 2.56
CA VAL A 55 0.38 4.04 1.99
C VAL A 55 0.36 3.11 0.77
N ILE A 56 0.84 3.61 -0.37
CA ILE A 56 1.01 2.82 -1.59
C ILE A 56 2.48 2.46 -1.72
N ILE A 57 2.77 1.17 -1.79
CA ILE A 57 4.11 0.60 -1.97
C ILE A 57 4.17 -0.04 -3.35
N ARG A 58 5.03 0.49 -4.22
CA ARG A 58 5.18 0.05 -5.62
C ARG A 58 6.26 -1.00 -5.81
N ASN A 59 7.27 -1.00 -4.96
CA ASN A 59 8.41 -1.91 -5.04
C ASN A 59 9.05 -2.11 -3.66
N GLN A 60 9.99 -3.07 -3.59
CA GLN A 60 10.67 -3.41 -2.34
C GLN A 60 11.48 -2.23 -1.77
N SER A 61 12.12 -1.41 -2.61
CA SER A 61 12.91 -0.28 -2.14
C SER A 61 12.07 0.79 -1.43
N GLU A 62 10.84 1.02 -1.88
CA GLU A 62 9.88 1.87 -1.17
C GLU A 62 9.47 1.26 0.18
N LEU A 63 9.30 -0.07 0.25
CA LEU A 63 8.99 -0.78 1.49
C LEU A 63 10.13 -0.64 2.52
N ASP A 64 11.35 -0.93 2.10
CA ASP A 64 12.55 -0.86 2.96
C ASP A 64 12.76 0.56 3.49
N SER A 65 12.51 1.57 2.66
CA SER A 65 12.59 2.98 3.05
C SER A 65 11.52 3.36 4.07
N SER A 66 10.31 2.81 3.95
CA SER A 66 9.22 3.05 4.89
C SER A 66 9.50 2.45 6.28
N GLU A 67 10.17 1.29 6.32
CA GLU A 67 10.57 0.63 7.56
C GLU A 67 11.64 1.45 8.30
N GLN A 68 12.67 1.93 7.60
CA GLN A 68 13.72 2.78 8.18
C GLN A 68 13.16 4.07 8.78
N HIS A 69 12.15 4.67 8.15
CA HIS A 69 11.50 5.87 8.68
C HIS A 69 10.66 5.57 9.93
N SER A 70 9.96 4.43 9.96
CA SER A 70 9.15 4.00 11.11
C SER A 70 10.03 3.74 12.34
N GLN A 71 11.15 3.03 12.17
CA GLN A 71 12.10 2.75 13.25
C GLN A 71 12.68 4.05 13.82
N ARG A 72 13.06 5.02 12.98
CA ARG A 72 13.59 6.31 13.46
C ARG A 72 12.62 7.11 14.35
N ARG A 73 11.31 6.95 14.15
CA ARG A 73 10.27 7.63 14.93
C ARG A 73 9.96 6.97 16.27
N THR A 74 10.21 5.66 16.41
CA THR A 74 10.03 4.98 17.70
C THR A 74 11.17 5.36 18.65
N TRP A 75 12.42 5.37 18.19
CA TRP A 75 13.59 5.74 19.02
C TRP A 75 13.61 7.18 19.54
N THR A 76 12.99 8.13 18.84
CA THR A 76 12.87 9.53 19.31
C THR A 76 11.81 9.73 20.40
N LYS A 77 10.91 8.76 20.60
CA LYS A 77 9.83 8.85 21.60
C LYS A 77 10.22 8.26 22.97
N TYR A 78 11.27 7.44 23.03
CA TYR A 78 11.74 6.78 24.26
C TYR A 78 12.93 7.47 24.93
N TYR A 79 13.53 8.48 24.29
CA TYR A 79 14.67 9.25 24.82
C TYR A 79 14.36 10.75 24.95
N ARG A 80 13.14 11.10 25.35
CA ARG A 80 12.81 12.44 25.83
C ARG A 80 12.06 12.37 27.15
#